data_AF-A0A845CKV3-F1
#
_entry.id   AF-A0A845CKV3-F1
#
_cell.length_a   1.000
_cell.length_b   1.000
_cell.length_c   1.000
_cell.angle_alpha   90.00
_cell.angle_beta   90.00
_cell.angle_gamma   90.00
#
_symmetry.space_group_name_H-M   'P 1'
#
loop_
_entity.id
_entity.type
_entity.pdbx_description
1 polymer ?
#
loop_
_entity_poly.entity_id
_entity_poly.type
_entity_poly.pdbx_seq_one_letter_code
_entity_poly.pdbx_strand_id
1 'polypeptide(L)'
;MSENFGDVFPRLRRFVPSTLLDGPWWDRLVERVGELPGWLTLNYAAFEFRLGDPAPAADYFVSVAPGRPSMEYYVHLGEAAKPDSAEAALGRVYALMNGTPSPSESSLVGWFRASMLGYDIAEVPRSRRPAPGVFLALKPQSELDEDAAGSRTPRRLAATIASAVGWEEDEEERLAVERAFAALPRTGVVDQIGAAPERGPRFIRLIVDGVKLRNVPAFLKRLKWDGSTQKVMDTLEEMRDMTPVFRLAIDVSASGVGPRLGLEMYRPRKPSNLDYWLTSGRNAWRPVVDYLEQMKWCLPEKGDGLRAFPGIERLFEEKGMSILYKGINHFKLSIEGDAVEAKAYAALAYFRLYADSEGEGGDA
;
A
#
# COMPACT_ATOMS: atom_id res chain seq x y z
N MET A 1 -28.19 -10.40 1.18
CA MET A 1 -26.75 -10.69 0.98
C MET A 1 -26.03 -9.36 0.87
N SER A 2 -24.95 -9.16 1.62
CA SER A 2 -24.07 -8.00 1.40
C SER A 2 -23.44 -8.11 0.02
N GLU A 3 -23.45 -7.01 -0.75
CA GLU A 3 -22.76 -6.94 -2.04
C GLU A 3 -21.26 -7.31 -1.88
N ASN A 4 -20.67 -7.94 -2.90
CA ASN A 4 -19.23 -8.20 -2.98
C ASN A 4 -18.57 -7.29 -4.03
N PHE A 5 -17.25 -7.38 -4.17
CA PHE A 5 -16.50 -6.60 -5.16
C PHE A 5 -16.90 -6.90 -6.60
N GLY A 6 -17.29 -8.16 -6.90
CA GLY A 6 -17.83 -8.55 -8.20
C GLY A 6 -19.11 -7.80 -8.57
N ASP A 7 -19.92 -7.43 -7.58
CA ASP A 7 -21.12 -6.61 -7.77
C ASP A 7 -20.80 -5.10 -7.88
N VAL A 8 -19.74 -4.65 -7.20
CA VAL A 8 -19.36 -3.22 -7.11
C VAL A 8 -18.52 -2.78 -8.31
N PHE A 9 -17.50 -3.55 -8.69
CA PHE A 9 -16.54 -3.14 -9.72
C PHE A 9 -17.14 -2.85 -11.09
N PRO A 10 -18.09 -3.63 -11.63
CA PRO A 10 -18.73 -3.28 -12.90
C PRO A 10 -19.30 -1.85 -12.92
N ARG A 11 -19.83 -1.37 -11.78
CA ARG A 11 -20.35 -0.01 -11.62
C ARG A 11 -19.23 1.04 -11.55
N LEU A 12 -18.07 0.66 -11.00
CA LEU A 12 -16.91 1.55 -10.87
C LEU A 12 -16.05 1.64 -12.13
N ARG A 13 -16.17 0.68 -13.06
CA ARG A 13 -15.37 0.60 -14.29
C ARG A 13 -15.34 1.90 -15.09
N ARG A 14 -16.50 2.54 -15.24
CA ARG A 14 -16.62 3.81 -15.99
C ARG A 14 -15.81 4.98 -15.39
N PHE A 15 -15.36 4.86 -14.15
CA PHE A 15 -14.59 5.90 -13.46
C PHE A 15 -13.08 5.70 -13.53
N VAL A 16 -12.63 4.54 -14.04
CA VAL A 16 -11.22 4.25 -14.28
C VAL A 16 -10.98 4.37 -15.79
N PRO A 17 -10.10 5.27 -16.24
CA PRO A 17 -9.75 5.38 -17.66
C PRO A 17 -9.25 4.05 -18.21
N SER A 18 -9.73 3.67 -19.39
CA SER A 18 -9.40 2.39 -20.03
C SER A 18 -7.91 2.25 -20.39
N THR A 19 -7.19 3.36 -20.53
CA THR A 19 -5.73 3.33 -20.72
C THR A 19 -4.99 2.86 -19.46
N LEU A 20 -5.59 3.02 -18.28
CA LEU A 20 -5.02 2.57 -17.01
C LEU A 20 -5.41 1.14 -16.67
N LEU A 21 -6.70 0.80 -16.81
CA LEU A 21 -7.21 -0.55 -16.52
C LEU A 21 -8.42 -0.89 -17.41
N ASP A 22 -8.32 -1.95 -18.22
CA ASP A 22 -9.41 -2.37 -19.10
C ASP A 22 -9.34 -3.84 -19.55
N GLY A 23 -10.40 -4.30 -20.22
CA GLY A 23 -10.44 -5.57 -20.94
C GLY A 23 -10.13 -6.78 -20.05
N PRO A 24 -9.28 -7.72 -20.50
CA PRO A 24 -8.95 -8.93 -19.75
C PRO A 24 -8.32 -8.68 -18.37
N TRP A 25 -7.76 -7.49 -18.15
CA TRP A 25 -7.17 -7.09 -16.86
C TRP A 25 -8.24 -6.66 -15.87
N TRP A 26 -9.31 -6.02 -16.34
CA TRP A 26 -10.49 -5.76 -15.52
C TRP A 26 -11.13 -7.06 -15.05
N ASP A 27 -11.30 -8.01 -15.97
CA ASP A 27 -11.89 -9.32 -15.65
C ASP A 27 -11.02 -10.08 -14.64
N ARG A 28 -9.69 -10.01 -14.80
CA ARG A 28 -8.73 -10.63 -13.86
C ARG A 28 -8.76 -9.95 -12.48
N LEU A 29 -8.94 -8.63 -12.42
CA LEU A 29 -9.16 -7.94 -11.15
C LEU A 29 -10.41 -8.48 -10.45
N VAL A 30 -11.54 -8.55 -11.16
CA VAL A 30 -12.80 -9.08 -10.62
C VAL A 30 -12.65 -10.55 -10.20
N GLU A 31 -11.97 -11.39 -11.00
CA GLU A 31 -11.71 -12.78 -10.64
C GLU A 31 -10.90 -12.92 -9.34
N ARG A 32 -9.95 -12.01 -9.12
CA ARG A 32 -9.00 -12.09 -7.99
C ARG A 32 -9.57 -11.58 -6.68
N VAL A 33 -10.28 -10.47 -6.72
CA VAL A 33 -10.75 -9.81 -5.49
C VAL A 33 -12.28 -9.68 -5.45
N GLY A 34 -13.00 -10.21 -6.44
CA GLY A 34 -14.46 -10.09 -6.56
C GLY A 34 -15.24 -10.75 -5.42
N GLU A 35 -14.66 -11.76 -4.77
CA GLU A 35 -15.24 -12.44 -3.61
C GLU A 35 -15.10 -11.61 -2.31
N LEU A 36 -14.28 -10.54 -2.30
CA LEU A 36 -14.15 -9.68 -1.13
C LEU A 36 -15.46 -8.93 -0.85
N PRO A 37 -15.82 -8.73 0.44
CA PRO A 37 -17.01 -7.96 0.80
C PRO A 37 -16.99 -6.55 0.20
N GLY A 38 -18.09 -6.12 -0.44
CA GLY A 38 -18.24 -4.84 -1.13
C GLY A 38 -17.91 -3.65 -0.24
N TRP A 39 -18.23 -3.71 1.05
CA TRP A 39 -17.91 -2.63 1.98
C TRP A 39 -16.40 -2.42 2.20
N LEU A 40 -15.53 -3.35 1.80
CA LEU A 40 -14.09 -3.12 1.77
C LEU A 40 -13.68 -2.11 0.68
N THR A 41 -14.44 -1.95 -0.42
CA THR A 41 -14.16 -0.89 -1.40
C THR A 41 -14.43 0.50 -0.82
N LEU A 42 -15.25 0.57 0.23
CA LEU A 42 -15.61 1.83 0.91
C LEU A 42 -14.47 2.34 1.80
N ASN A 43 -13.57 1.44 2.23
CA ASN A 43 -12.53 1.73 3.22
C ASN A 43 -11.13 1.90 2.60
N TYR A 44 -11.03 2.66 1.49
CA TYR A 44 -9.78 2.91 0.75
C TYR A 44 -9.34 1.71 -0.10
N ALA A 45 -9.64 1.80 -1.39
CA ALA A 45 -9.22 0.87 -2.43
C ALA A 45 -8.21 1.55 -3.37
N ALA A 46 -7.00 1.00 -3.48
CA ALA A 46 -5.95 1.58 -4.31
C ALA A 46 -5.53 0.69 -5.47
N PHE A 47 -5.31 1.30 -6.62
CA PHE A 47 -4.72 0.73 -7.82
C PHE A 47 -3.25 1.14 -7.90
N GLU A 48 -2.39 0.19 -8.27
CA GLU A 48 -1.01 0.43 -8.66
C GLU A 48 -0.90 0.25 -10.18
N PHE A 49 -0.70 1.35 -10.91
CA PHE A 49 -0.53 1.35 -12.36
C PHE A 49 0.97 1.36 -12.71
N ARG A 50 1.43 0.42 -13.53
CA ARG A 50 2.77 0.48 -14.18
C ARG A 50 2.69 1.45 -15.35
N LEU A 51 3.54 2.48 -15.35
CA LEU A 51 3.40 3.60 -16.30
C LEU A 51 4.19 3.41 -17.59
N GLY A 52 5.25 2.61 -17.56
CA GLY A 52 6.02 2.22 -18.75
C GLY A 52 5.49 0.98 -19.47
N ASP A 53 4.50 0.29 -18.90
CA ASP A 53 3.91 -0.92 -19.45
C ASP A 53 2.68 -0.56 -20.32
N PRO A 54 2.63 -0.98 -21.61
CA PRO A 54 1.47 -0.72 -22.47
C PRO A 54 0.20 -1.45 -22.02
N ALA A 55 0.30 -2.50 -21.20
CA ALA A 55 -0.87 -3.22 -20.70
C ALA A 55 -1.74 -2.30 -19.82
N PRO A 56 -3.06 -2.16 -20.09
CA PRO A 56 -4.00 -1.47 -19.21
C PRO A 56 -4.33 -2.36 -18.01
N ALA A 57 -3.34 -2.56 -17.14
CA ALA A 57 -3.39 -3.41 -15.96
C ALA A 57 -3.04 -2.62 -14.70
N ALA A 58 -3.58 -3.07 -13.57
CA ALA A 58 -3.30 -2.51 -12.26
C ALA A 58 -3.25 -3.63 -11.23
N ASP A 59 -2.27 -3.58 -10.34
CA ASP A 59 -2.35 -4.33 -9.09
C ASP A 59 -3.30 -3.60 -8.13
N TYR A 60 -3.82 -4.31 -7.13
CA TYR A 60 -4.91 -3.79 -6.31
C TYR A 60 -4.63 -3.93 -4.82
N PHE A 61 -4.99 -2.93 -4.04
CA PHE A 61 -4.71 -2.87 -2.62
C PHE A 61 -5.97 -2.59 -1.80
N VAL A 62 -6.08 -3.30 -0.67
CA VAL A 62 -7.13 -3.09 0.34
C VAL A 62 -6.49 -2.66 1.65
N SER A 63 -7.04 -1.62 2.27
CA SER A 63 -6.65 -1.20 3.62
C SER A 63 -7.42 -1.99 4.68
N VAL A 64 -6.72 -2.46 5.70
CA VAL A 64 -7.27 -3.17 6.85
C VAL A 64 -6.75 -2.51 8.12
N ALA A 65 -7.64 -1.97 8.95
CA ALA A 65 -7.26 -1.26 10.17
C ALA A 65 -7.80 -1.95 11.45
N PRO A 66 -7.06 -1.88 12.58
CA PRO A 66 -7.53 -2.40 13.86
C PRO A 66 -8.87 -1.81 14.31
N GLY A 67 -9.71 -2.61 14.97
CA GLY A 67 -11.02 -2.20 15.45
C GLY A 67 -12.04 -1.85 14.36
N ARG A 68 -11.80 -2.31 13.12
CA ARG A 68 -12.73 -2.14 11.99
C ARG A 68 -13.26 -3.49 11.52
N PRO A 69 -14.46 -3.55 10.93
CA PRO A 69 -15.00 -4.78 10.32
C PRO A 69 -14.06 -5.44 9.32
N SER A 70 -13.20 -4.65 8.66
CA SER A 70 -12.15 -5.16 7.75
C SER A 70 -11.24 -6.17 8.42
N MET A 71 -10.82 -5.91 9.65
CA MET A 71 -9.88 -6.79 10.35
C MET A 71 -10.59 -8.06 10.83
N GLU A 72 -11.78 -7.93 11.39
CA GLU A 72 -12.63 -9.06 11.83
C GLU A 72 -12.91 -10.03 10.68
N TYR A 73 -13.19 -9.50 9.48
CA TYR A 73 -13.36 -10.32 8.29
C TYR A 73 -12.14 -11.21 8.01
N TYR A 74 -10.92 -10.65 8.04
CA TYR A 74 -9.72 -11.45 7.79
C TYR A 74 -9.34 -12.37 8.95
N VAL A 75 -9.72 -12.05 10.19
CA VAL A 75 -9.61 -12.98 11.32
C VAL A 75 -10.48 -14.21 11.05
N HIS A 76 -11.77 -14.01 10.76
CA HIS A 76 -12.68 -15.12 10.46
C HIS A 76 -12.30 -15.91 9.21
N LEU A 77 -11.79 -15.21 8.18
CA LEU A 77 -11.26 -15.88 7.00
C LEU A 77 -10.09 -16.80 7.36
N GLY A 78 -9.18 -16.36 8.23
CA GLY A 78 -8.06 -17.17 8.69
C GLY A 78 -8.48 -18.34 9.59
N GLU A 79 -9.48 -18.16 10.46
CA GLU A 79 -10.04 -19.23 11.31
C GLU A 79 -10.68 -20.35 10.47
N ALA A 80 -11.31 -20.00 9.35
CA ALA A 80 -11.94 -20.95 8.43
C ALA A 80 -10.95 -21.59 7.44
N ALA A 81 -9.74 -21.04 7.32
CA ALA A 81 -8.74 -21.50 6.35
C ALA A 81 -7.97 -22.74 6.84
N LYS A 82 -7.19 -23.35 5.94
CA LYS A 82 -6.31 -24.46 6.32
C LYS A 82 -5.22 -23.93 7.28
N PRO A 83 -4.85 -24.64 8.37
CA PRO A 83 -3.92 -24.12 9.38
C PRO A 83 -2.60 -23.55 8.84
N ASP A 84 -2.04 -24.19 7.81
CA ASP A 84 -0.76 -23.85 7.19
C ASP A 84 -0.89 -22.93 5.96
N SER A 85 -2.07 -22.36 5.72
CA SER A 85 -2.30 -21.40 4.64
C SER A 85 -1.86 -19.98 5.02
N ALA A 86 -1.58 -19.16 4.02
CA ALA A 86 -1.27 -17.74 4.22
C ALA A 86 -2.46 -16.98 4.82
N GLU A 87 -3.70 -17.36 4.48
CA GLU A 87 -4.92 -16.80 5.05
C GLU A 87 -5.01 -17.07 6.56
N ALA A 88 -4.72 -18.30 6.99
CA ALA A 88 -4.68 -18.63 8.42
C ALA A 88 -3.57 -17.86 9.14
N ALA A 89 -2.41 -17.70 8.52
CA ALA A 89 -1.29 -16.96 9.08
C ALA A 89 -1.61 -15.46 9.24
N LEU A 90 -2.20 -14.84 8.22
CA LEU A 90 -2.68 -13.47 8.25
C LEU A 90 -3.76 -13.25 9.32
N GLY A 91 -4.76 -14.15 9.38
CA GLY A 91 -5.83 -14.08 10.38
C GLY A 91 -5.31 -14.15 11.81
N ARG A 92 -4.30 -14.99 12.10
CA ARG A 92 -3.64 -15.04 13.41
C ARG A 92 -2.98 -13.70 13.77
N VAL A 93 -2.21 -13.11 12.86
CA VAL A 93 -1.57 -11.80 13.09
C VAL A 93 -2.62 -10.72 13.34
N TYR A 94 -3.73 -10.72 12.60
CA TYR A 94 -4.81 -9.77 12.82
C TYR A 94 -5.59 -9.99 14.11
N ALA A 95 -5.78 -11.24 14.56
CA ALA A 95 -6.37 -11.52 15.87
C ALA A 95 -5.51 -10.92 17.00
N LEU A 96 -4.18 -11.04 16.88
CA LEU A 96 -3.24 -10.40 17.81
C LEU A 96 -3.30 -8.88 17.74
N MET A 97 -3.42 -8.30 16.55
CA MET A 97 -3.55 -6.84 16.37
C MET A 97 -4.88 -6.29 16.89
N ASN A 98 -5.96 -7.08 16.85
CA ASN A 98 -7.30 -6.69 17.29
C ASN A 98 -7.52 -6.88 18.81
N GLY A 99 -6.50 -7.34 19.54
CA GLY A 99 -6.57 -7.48 21.00
C GLY A 99 -7.32 -8.72 21.48
N THR A 100 -7.53 -9.72 20.61
CA THR A 100 -8.03 -11.01 21.06
C THR A 100 -6.92 -11.69 21.89
N PRO A 101 -7.21 -12.14 23.12
CA PRO A 101 -6.23 -12.08 24.19
C PRO A 101 -5.34 -13.32 24.22
N SER A 102 -4.04 -13.12 24.00
CA SER A 102 -3.01 -13.90 24.69
C SER A 102 -2.24 -12.96 25.63
N PRO A 103 -2.24 -13.19 26.96
CA PRO A 103 -1.56 -12.33 27.94
C PRO A 103 -0.05 -12.17 27.71
N SER A 104 0.59 -13.03 26.92
CA SER A 104 2.02 -12.95 26.59
C SER A 104 2.33 -12.21 25.27
N GLU A 105 1.31 -11.83 24.49
CA GLU A 105 1.48 -11.27 23.13
C GLU A 105 0.81 -9.89 22.95
N SER A 106 0.43 -9.24 24.06
CA SER A 106 -0.30 -7.95 24.10
C SER A 106 0.42 -6.76 23.42
N SER A 107 1.68 -6.91 23.00
CA SER A 107 2.46 -5.80 22.44
C SER A 107 2.08 -5.39 21.02
N LEU A 108 1.47 -6.26 20.19
CA LEU A 108 1.22 -5.92 18.78
C LEU A 108 0.04 -4.95 18.57
N VAL A 109 -0.96 -4.97 19.47
CA VAL A 109 -2.17 -4.11 19.44
C VAL A 109 -1.81 -2.62 19.40
N GLY A 110 -0.65 -2.26 19.96
CA GLY A 110 -0.17 -0.88 20.01
C GLY A 110 0.58 -0.42 18.75
N TRP A 111 1.17 -1.32 17.96
CA TRP A 111 2.24 -0.94 17.03
C TRP A 111 1.78 -0.42 15.68
N PHE A 112 0.62 -0.86 15.21
CA PHE A 112 0.20 -0.68 13.83
C PHE A 112 -1.03 0.21 13.74
N ARG A 113 -1.05 1.09 12.74
CA ARG A 113 -2.22 1.94 12.44
C ARG A 113 -3.18 1.28 11.46
N ALA A 114 -2.62 0.51 10.53
CA ALA A 114 -3.32 -0.15 9.45
C ALA A 114 -2.39 -1.17 8.80
N SER A 115 -2.92 -1.93 7.86
CA SER A 115 -2.18 -2.75 6.92
C SER A 115 -2.76 -2.60 5.53
N MET A 116 -1.92 -2.78 4.52
CA MET A 116 -2.30 -2.78 3.11
C MET A 116 -2.07 -4.19 2.57
N LEU A 117 -3.11 -4.80 2.04
CA LEU A 117 -3.06 -6.09 1.36
C LEU A 117 -2.98 -5.86 -0.14
N GLY A 118 -1.85 -6.22 -0.76
CA GLY A 118 -1.59 -6.05 -2.19
C GLY A 118 -1.83 -7.34 -2.97
N TYR A 119 -2.73 -7.27 -3.96
CA TYR A 119 -3.08 -8.36 -4.86
C TYR A 119 -2.43 -8.13 -6.22
N ASP A 120 -1.52 -9.02 -6.58
CA ASP A 120 -0.80 -8.98 -7.85
C ASP A 120 -1.69 -9.50 -8.98
N ILE A 121 -2.35 -8.56 -9.66
CA ILE A 121 -3.25 -8.85 -10.76
C ILE A 121 -2.46 -9.02 -12.05
N ALA A 122 -1.40 -8.25 -12.27
CA ALA A 122 -0.66 -8.30 -13.52
C ALA A 122 0.27 -9.52 -13.59
N GLU A 123 1.06 -9.73 -12.54
CA GLU A 123 2.23 -10.62 -12.56
C GLU A 123 1.88 -12.11 -12.32
N VAL A 124 0.84 -12.43 -11.53
CA VAL A 124 0.62 -13.82 -11.10
C VAL A 124 -0.35 -14.60 -12.00
N PRO A 125 0.09 -15.67 -12.70
CA PRO A 125 -0.73 -16.44 -13.66
C PRO A 125 -2.14 -16.77 -13.16
N ARG A 126 -3.15 -16.67 -14.06
CA ARG A 126 -4.58 -16.90 -13.71
C ARG A 126 -4.84 -18.21 -12.97
N SER A 127 -4.11 -19.27 -13.33
CA SER A 127 -4.24 -20.61 -12.74
C SER A 127 -3.89 -20.71 -11.25
N ARG A 128 -3.22 -19.72 -10.67
CA ARG A 128 -2.86 -19.67 -9.24
C ARG A 128 -3.68 -18.60 -8.56
N ARG A 129 -4.22 -18.82 -7.34
CA ARG A 129 -4.75 -17.74 -6.49
C ARG A 129 -3.65 -17.35 -5.49
N PRO A 130 -2.85 -16.31 -5.76
CA PRO A 130 -1.77 -15.91 -4.85
C PRO A 130 -2.33 -15.38 -3.53
N ALA A 131 -1.61 -15.66 -2.44
CA ALA A 131 -1.78 -14.90 -1.21
C ALA A 131 -1.41 -13.42 -1.45
N PRO A 132 -2.10 -12.45 -0.82
CA PRO A 132 -1.74 -11.05 -0.96
C PRO A 132 -0.37 -10.77 -0.34
N GLY A 133 0.35 -9.80 -0.90
CA GLY A 133 1.42 -9.15 -0.16
C GLY A 133 0.84 -8.37 1.02
N VAL A 134 1.55 -8.38 2.14
CA VAL A 134 1.12 -7.72 3.38
C VAL A 134 2.08 -6.58 3.68
N PHE A 135 1.55 -5.39 3.90
CA PHE A 135 2.32 -4.22 4.35
C PHE A 135 1.71 -3.67 5.61
N LEU A 136 2.42 -3.74 6.73
CA LEU A 136 1.98 -3.25 8.03
C LEU A 136 2.47 -1.81 8.23
N ALA A 137 1.54 -0.88 8.37
CA ALA A 137 1.84 0.53 8.62
C ALA A 137 2.01 0.77 10.12
N LEU A 138 3.17 1.28 10.51
CA LEU A 138 3.55 1.50 11.91
C LEU A 138 2.94 2.80 12.44
N LYS A 139 2.56 2.81 13.71
CA LYS A 139 2.29 4.05 14.43
C LYS A 139 3.59 4.83 14.66
N PRO A 140 3.56 6.17 14.56
CA PRO A 140 4.65 7.02 15.02
C PRO A 140 5.04 6.70 16.46
N GLN A 141 6.32 6.86 16.81
CA GLN A 141 6.80 6.63 18.17
C GLN A 141 6.03 7.44 19.22
N SER A 142 5.59 8.65 18.86
CA SER A 142 4.80 9.55 19.72
C SER A 142 3.38 9.06 20.02
N GLU A 143 2.90 8.05 19.28
CA GLU A 143 1.56 7.46 19.46
C GLU A 143 1.62 6.10 20.16
N LEU A 144 2.81 5.63 20.54
CA LEU A 144 2.98 4.40 21.32
C LEU A 144 2.96 4.72 22.81
N ASP A 145 2.32 3.86 23.60
CA ASP A 145 2.56 3.80 25.04
C ASP A 145 3.98 3.27 25.34
N GLU A 146 4.46 3.46 26.58
CA GLU A 146 5.84 3.13 26.96
C GLU A 146 6.16 1.63 26.80
N ASP A 147 5.19 0.76 27.09
CA ASP A 147 5.34 -0.70 26.97
C ASP A 147 5.43 -1.14 25.49
N ALA A 148 4.56 -0.60 24.65
CA ALA A 148 4.57 -0.82 23.20
C ALA A 148 5.86 -0.26 22.58
N ALA A 149 6.31 0.90 23.03
CA ALA A 149 7.57 1.51 22.61
C ALA A 149 8.78 0.64 22.95
N GLY A 150 8.88 0.15 24.19
CA GLY A 150 10.01 -0.67 24.64
C GLY A 150 10.04 -2.06 24.01
N SER A 151 8.88 -2.60 23.63
CA SER A 151 8.76 -3.93 23.04
C SER A 151 8.92 -3.96 21.51
N ARG A 152 8.81 -2.81 20.83
CA ARG A 152 8.92 -2.71 19.36
C ARG A 152 10.37 -2.80 18.90
N THR A 153 10.81 -4.02 18.61
CA THR A 153 12.16 -4.30 18.10
C THR A 153 12.14 -4.70 16.62
N PRO A 154 13.20 -4.41 15.85
CA PRO A 154 13.31 -4.87 14.46
C PRO A 154 13.16 -6.39 14.32
N ARG A 155 13.70 -7.14 15.28
CA ARG A 155 13.52 -8.59 15.44
C ARG A 155 12.04 -8.99 15.37
N ARG A 156 11.23 -8.42 16.28
CA ARG A 156 9.81 -8.76 16.36
C ARG A 156 9.05 -8.30 15.12
N LEU A 157 9.39 -7.13 14.55
CA LEU A 157 8.78 -6.68 13.30
C LEU A 157 9.04 -7.65 12.14
N ALA A 158 10.28 -8.14 11.99
CA ALA A 158 10.64 -9.14 10.99
C ALA A 158 9.87 -10.46 11.18
N ALA A 159 9.80 -10.95 12.42
CA ALA A 159 9.03 -12.15 12.76
C ALA A 159 7.52 -11.97 12.49
N THR A 160 6.94 -10.82 12.85
CA THR A 160 5.54 -10.51 12.59
C THR A 160 5.23 -10.50 11.10
N ILE A 161 6.08 -9.87 10.27
CA ILE A 161 5.82 -9.83 8.83
C ILE A 161 5.99 -11.20 8.17
N ALA A 162 7.02 -11.98 8.55
CA ALA A 162 7.19 -13.34 8.06
C ALA A 162 5.97 -14.21 8.40
N SER A 163 5.52 -14.16 9.65
CA SER A 163 4.31 -14.85 10.10
C SER A 163 3.06 -14.40 9.32
N ALA A 164 2.88 -13.09 9.08
CA ALA A 164 1.71 -12.55 8.37
C ALA A 164 1.58 -13.06 6.93
N VAL A 165 2.69 -13.44 6.28
CA VAL A 165 2.70 -13.99 4.91
C VAL A 165 2.88 -15.51 4.88
N GLY A 166 2.81 -16.18 6.04
CA GLY A 166 2.94 -17.64 6.15
C GLY A 166 4.37 -18.17 5.93
N TRP A 167 5.38 -17.34 6.17
CA TRP A 167 6.78 -17.72 6.07
C TRP A 167 7.34 -18.21 7.40
N GLU A 168 8.28 -19.16 7.32
CA GLU A 168 9.17 -19.45 8.45
C GLU A 168 10.14 -18.28 8.69
N GLU A 169 10.51 -18.09 9.96
CA GLU A 169 11.52 -17.11 10.35
C GLU A 169 12.89 -17.50 9.79
N ASP A 170 13.57 -16.54 9.17
CA ASP A 170 14.92 -16.69 8.66
C ASP A 170 15.86 -15.80 9.48
N GLU A 171 16.86 -16.42 10.11
CA GLU A 171 17.80 -15.75 11.01
C GLU A 171 18.69 -14.73 10.28
N GLU A 172 19.13 -15.03 9.06
CA GLU A 172 20.00 -14.15 8.28
C GLU A 172 19.23 -12.93 7.79
N GLU A 173 18.00 -13.12 7.31
CA GLU A 173 17.05 -12.06 6.92
C GLU A 173 16.72 -11.18 8.13
N ARG A 174 16.44 -11.77 9.29
CA ARG A 174 16.19 -11.04 10.54
C ARG A 174 17.36 -10.16 10.93
N LEU A 175 18.58 -10.72 10.93
CA LEU A 175 19.80 -9.96 11.22
C LEU A 175 20.05 -8.86 10.17
N ALA A 176 19.70 -9.09 8.90
CA ALA A 176 19.79 -8.07 7.86
C ALA A 176 18.81 -6.92 8.10
N VAL A 177 17.57 -7.21 8.50
CA VAL A 177 16.58 -6.20 8.90
C VAL A 177 17.09 -5.40 10.09
N GLU A 178 17.63 -6.04 11.12
CA GLU A 178 18.22 -5.34 12.27
C GLU A 178 19.34 -4.37 11.87
N ARG A 179 20.24 -4.81 10.98
CA ARG A 179 21.29 -3.93 10.44
C ARG A 179 20.70 -2.75 9.66
N ALA A 180 19.64 -2.97 8.89
CA ALA A 180 18.97 -1.90 8.14
C ALA A 180 18.35 -0.86 9.09
N PHE A 181 17.71 -1.30 10.18
CA PHE A 181 17.21 -0.40 11.23
C PHE A 181 18.35 0.37 11.92
N ALA A 182 19.46 -0.29 12.24
CA ALA A 182 20.63 0.37 12.84
C ALA A 182 21.29 1.40 11.91
N ALA A 183 21.10 1.29 10.59
CA ALA A 183 21.62 2.24 9.61
C ALA A 183 20.79 3.53 9.48
N LEU A 184 19.56 3.56 10.03
CA LEU A 184 18.65 4.71 9.91
C LEU A 184 19.32 6.01 10.39
N PRO A 185 19.16 7.14 9.66
CA PRO A 185 19.58 8.43 10.19
C PRO A 185 18.69 8.83 11.37
N ARG A 186 19.14 9.78 12.20
CA ARG A 186 18.39 10.24 13.39
C ARG A 186 16.93 10.65 13.13
N THR A 187 16.64 11.18 11.94
CA THR A 187 15.28 11.59 11.54
C THR A 187 14.53 10.52 10.75
N GLY A 188 15.20 9.42 10.39
CA GLY A 188 14.63 8.34 9.61
C GLY A 188 13.85 7.39 10.51
N VAL A 189 12.66 6.99 10.06
CA VAL A 189 11.81 6.01 10.73
C VAL A 189 11.26 5.04 9.69
N VAL A 190 11.08 3.78 10.07
CA VAL A 190 10.30 2.86 9.24
C VAL A 190 8.82 3.22 9.44
N ASP A 191 8.14 3.66 8.37
CA ASP A 191 6.69 3.95 8.37
C ASP A 191 5.89 2.70 8.04
N GLN A 192 6.43 1.80 7.21
CA GLN A 192 5.79 0.53 6.85
C GLN A 192 6.83 -0.58 6.69
N ILE A 193 6.41 -1.80 7.01
CA ILE A 193 7.17 -3.04 6.77
C ILE A 193 6.27 -4.02 6.01
N GLY A 194 6.78 -4.69 4.98
CA GLY A 194 5.95 -5.60 4.21
C GLY A 194 6.70 -6.73 3.53
N ALA A 195 5.96 -7.74 3.08
CA ALA A 195 6.46 -8.86 2.30
C ALA A 195 5.40 -9.29 1.29
N ALA A 196 5.85 -9.80 0.14
CA ALA A 196 4.97 -10.31 -0.90
C ALA A 196 5.32 -11.79 -1.16
N PRO A 197 4.53 -12.77 -0.68
CA PRO A 197 4.91 -14.18 -0.66
C PRO A 197 5.12 -14.79 -2.05
N GLU A 198 4.51 -14.18 -3.07
CA GLU A 198 4.45 -14.71 -4.43
C GLU A 198 5.44 -14.04 -5.38
N ARG A 199 6.15 -13.01 -4.90
CA ARG A 199 7.21 -12.34 -5.65
C ARG A 199 8.54 -13.01 -5.30
N GLY A 200 9.32 -13.34 -6.33
CA GLY A 200 10.71 -13.78 -6.17
C GLY A 200 11.67 -12.62 -6.44
N PRO A 201 12.84 -12.55 -5.77
CA PRO A 201 13.26 -13.36 -4.61
C PRO A 201 12.51 -12.99 -3.30
N ARG A 202 12.67 -13.79 -2.25
CA ARG A 202 12.15 -13.49 -0.90
C ARG A 202 12.84 -12.24 -0.33
N PHE A 203 12.06 -11.28 0.15
CA PHE A 203 12.55 -10.13 0.90
C PHE A 203 11.48 -9.54 1.82
N ILE A 204 11.95 -8.84 2.86
CA ILE A 204 11.18 -7.90 3.67
C ILE A 204 11.45 -6.49 3.15
N ARG A 205 10.40 -5.78 2.73
CA ARG A 205 10.46 -4.39 2.30
C ARG A 205 10.29 -3.45 3.50
N LEU A 206 11.21 -2.50 3.66
CA LEU A 206 11.13 -1.41 4.60
C LEU A 206 10.80 -0.11 3.85
N ILE A 207 9.72 0.57 4.24
CA ILE A 207 9.39 1.91 3.77
C ILE A 207 9.86 2.91 4.82
N VAL A 208 10.90 3.68 4.50
CA VAL A 208 11.57 4.60 5.40
C VAL A 208 11.16 6.04 5.09
N ASP A 209 10.60 6.72 6.08
CA ASP A 209 10.22 8.14 6.06
C ASP A 209 11.24 9.00 6.83
N GLY A 210 11.21 10.31 6.63
CA GLY A 210 11.99 11.29 7.42
C GLY A 210 13.48 11.38 7.07
N VAL A 211 13.96 10.64 6.06
CA VAL A 211 15.33 10.80 5.53
C VAL A 211 15.41 12.09 4.73
N LYS A 212 16.10 13.10 5.29
CA LYS A 212 16.34 14.36 4.57
C LYS A 212 17.21 14.11 3.34
N LEU A 213 16.95 14.83 2.23
CA LEU A 213 17.71 14.72 0.97
C LEU A 213 19.23 14.68 1.17
N ARG A 214 19.79 15.64 1.93
CA ARG A 214 21.23 15.70 2.25
C ARG A 214 21.80 14.48 2.99
N ASN A 215 20.95 13.68 3.63
CA ASN A 215 21.34 12.50 4.41
C ASN A 215 21.23 11.20 3.60
N VAL A 216 20.60 11.22 2.43
CA VAL A 216 20.39 10.03 1.58
C VAL A 216 21.72 9.36 1.21
N PRO A 217 22.78 10.06 0.76
CA PRO A 217 24.03 9.39 0.38
C PRO A 217 24.68 8.64 1.54
N ALA A 218 24.74 9.28 2.71
CA ALA A 218 25.30 8.67 3.91
C ALA A 218 24.46 7.49 4.41
N PHE A 219 23.14 7.55 4.23
CA PHE A 219 22.24 6.46 4.60
C PHE A 219 22.42 5.24 3.71
N LEU A 220 22.40 5.42 2.38
CA LEU A 220 22.61 4.34 1.41
C LEU A 220 23.98 3.68 1.58
N LYS A 221 25.02 4.47 1.87
CA LYS A 221 26.35 3.95 2.20
C LYS A 221 26.35 3.07 3.46
N ARG A 222 25.65 3.46 4.53
CA ARG A 222 25.54 2.65 5.77
C ARG A 222 24.77 1.35 5.54
N LEU A 223 23.77 1.38 4.66
CA LEU A 223 23.03 0.20 4.22
C LEU A 223 23.87 -0.75 3.35
N LYS A 224 25.03 -0.30 2.86
CA LYS A 224 25.82 -0.99 1.84
C LYS A 224 25.02 -1.27 0.57
N TRP A 225 24.12 -0.35 0.20
CA TRP A 225 23.41 -0.45 -1.07
C TRP A 225 24.41 -0.27 -2.21
N ASP A 226 24.37 -1.18 -3.18
CA ASP A 226 25.33 -1.31 -4.28
C ASP A 226 24.94 -0.51 -5.54
N GLY A 227 23.74 0.07 -5.56
CA GLY A 227 23.25 0.89 -6.66
C GLY A 227 23.87 2.29 -6.74
N SER A 228 23.50 3.03 -7.79
CA SER A 228 24.01 4.36 -8.06
C SER A 228 23.39 5.41 -7.13
N THR A 229 24.12 5.76 -6.07
CA THR A 229 23.73 6.87 -5.17
C THR A 229 23.58 8.20 -5.93
N GLN A 230 24.43 8.44 -6.94
CA GLN A 230 24.32 9.66 -7.76
C GLN A 230 22.99 9.71 -8.51
N LYS A 231 22.58 8.60 -9.17
CA LYS A 231 21.31 8.51 -9.89
C LYS A 231 20.11 8.81 -8.99
N VAL A 232 20.13 8.31 -7.76
CA VAL A 232 19.09 8.58 -6.75
C VAL A 232 19.05 10.06 -6.40
N MET A 233 20.20 10.68 -6.17
CA MET A 233 20.28 12.10 -5.84
C MET A 233 19.81 12.98 -6.99
N ASP A 234 20.25 12.73 -8.22
CA ASP A 234 19.81 13.46 -9.41
C ASP A 234 18.28 13.38 -9.55
N THR A 235 17.72 12.16 -9.42
CA THR A 235 16.27 11.94 -9.51
C THR A 235 15.51 12.71 -8.42
N LEU A 236 16.00 12.69 -7.17
CA LEU A 236 15.36 13.41 -6.07
C LEU A 236 15.47 14.93 -6.22
N GLU A 237 16.57 15.43 -6.78
CA GLU A 237 16.77 16.86 -7.03
C GLU A 237 15.86 17.37 -8.16
N GLU A 238 15.77 16.64 -9.28
CA GLU A 238 14.87 16.94 -10.40
C GLU A 238 13.40 16.95 -9.97
N MET A 239 13.01 16.04 -9.08
CA MET A 239 11.63 15.88 -8.62
C MET A 239 11.26 16.79 -7.45
N ARG A 240 12.23 17.48 -6.83
CA ARG A 240 12.08 18.16 -5.54
C ARG A 240 10.92 19.16 -5.49
N ASP A 241 10.74 19.95 -6.54
CA ASP A 241 9.72 21.00 -6.56
C ASP A 241 8.31 20.46 -6.82
N MET A 242 8.22 19.29 -7.49
CA MET A 242 6.95 18.63 -7.80
C MET A 242 6.48 17.74 -6.65
N THR A 243 7.42 17.03 -6.02
CA THR A 243 7.19 16.06 -4.93
C THR A 243 8.25 16.23 -3.84
N PRO A 244 8.14 17.27 -3.00
CA PRO A 244 9.14 17.60 -1.98
C PRO A 244 9.17 16.63 -0.80
N VAL A 245 8.17 15.73 -0.71
CA VAL A 245 8.12 14.67 0.30
C VAL A 245 8.41 13.36 -0.40
N PHE A 246 9.37 12.60 0.11
CA PHE A 246 9.69 11.28 -0.41
C PHE A 246 9.93 10.28 0.72
N ARG A 247 9.75 9.00 0.40
CA ARG A 247 10.12 7.87 1.25
C ARG A 247 10.98 6.90 0.46
N LEU A 248 11.84 6.16 1.16
CA LEU A 248 12.71 5.16 0.57
C LEU A 248 12.13 3.77 0.82
N ALA A 249 11.84 3.02 -0.25
CA ALA A 249 11.45 1.62 -0.18
C ALA A 249 12.68 0.75 -0.44
N ILE A 250 13.06 -0.05 0.55
CA ILE A 250 14.28 -0.86 0.52
C ILE A 250 13.90 -2.32 0.72
N ASP A 251 14.34 -3.19 -0.18
CA ASP A 251 14.17 -4.63 -0.05
C ASP A 251 15.35 -5.23 0.72
N VAL A 252 15.06 -6.02 1.75
CA VAL A 252 16.07 -6.67 2.60
C VAL A 252 15.83 -8.17 2.58
N SER A 253 16.87 -8.92 2.25
CA SER A 253 16.89 -10.39 2.22
C SER A 253 18.00 -10.92 3.13
N ALA A 254 18.16 -12.24 3.21
CA ALA A 254 19.28 -12.88 3.90
C ALA A 254 20.65 -12.36 3.42
N SER A 255 20.80 -12.09 2.12
CA SER A 255 22.04 -11.55 1.55
C SER A 255 22.25 -10.05 1.78
N GLY A 256 21.33 -9.37 2.46
CA GLY A 256 21.37 -7.94 2.73
C GLY A 256 20.39 -7.12 1.89
N VAL A 257 20.72 -5.86 1.66
CA VAL A 257 19.87 -4.93 0.90
C VAL A 257 19.93 -5.28 -0.58
N GLY A 258 18.75 -5.42 -1.22
CA GLY A 258 18.63 -5.72 -2.64
C GLY A 258 19.05 -4.55 -3.55
N PRO A 259 19.29 -4.82 -4.84
CA PRO A 259 19.82 -3.82 -5.77
C PRO A 259 18.81 -2.73 -6.12
N ARG A 260 17.51 -3.01 -5.98
CA ARG A 260 16.42 -2.09 -6.30
C ARG A 260 16.11 -1.16 -5.12
N LEU A 261 16.07 0.14 -5.39
CA LEU A 261 15.62 1.16 -4.45
C LEU A 261 14.34 1.84 -4.97
N GLY A 262 13.28 1.86 -4.16
CA GLY A 262 12.07 2.61 -4.48
C GLY A 262 12.06 4.00 -3.85
N LEU A 263 11.55 4.98 -4.58
CA LEU A 263 11.30 6.35 -4.13
C LEU A 263 9.79 6.60 -4.20
N GLU A 264 9.11 6.63 -3.06
CA GLU A 264 7.69 6.98 -3.00
C GLU A 264 7.56 8.51 -2.85
N MET A 265 7.01 9.15 -3.86
CA MET A 265 7.04 10.60 -4.08
C MET A 265 5.64 11.20 -3.84
N TYR A 266 5.55 12.02 -2.81
CA TYR A 266 4.31 12.60 -2.33
C TYR A 266 4.28 14.12 -2.54
N ARG A 267 3.08 14.64 -2.71
CA ARG A 267 2.84 16.08 -2.56
C ARG A 267 2.87 16.48 -1.08
N PRO A 268 3.18 17.76 -0.77
CA PRO A 268 3.11 18.25 0.60
C PRO A 268 1.72 18.02 1.18
N ARG A 269 1.66 17.37 2.35
CA ARG A 269 0.42 17.28 3.11
C ARG A 269 0.05 18.67 3.64
N LYS A 270 -1.20 19.08 3.44
CA LYS A 270 -1.77 20.15 4.26
C LYS A 270 -2.04 19.57 5.67
N PRO A 271 -1.67 20.26 6.77
CA PRO A 271 -1.70 19.71 8.13
C PRO A 271 -3.05 19.13 8.61
N SER A 272 -4.17 19.51 8.00
CA SER A 272 -5.52 19.16 8.47
C SER A 272 -6.20 18.01 7.72
N ASN A 273 -5.63 17.46 6.65
CA ASN A 273 -6.36 16.56 5.75
C ASN A 273 -5.65 15.19 5.64
N LEU A 274 -6.17 14.18 6.35
CA LEU A 274 -5.78 12.77 6.16
C LEU A 274 -5.92 12.35 4.68
N ASP A 275 -6.84 12.99 3.96
CA ASP A 275 -7.26 12.73 2.58
C ASP A 275 -6.87 13.82 1.58
N TYR A 276 -5.77 14.53 1.82
CA TYR A 276 -5.31 15.61 0.92
C TYR A 276 -5.20 15.16 -0.55
N TRP A 277 -4.87 13.89 -0.79
CA TRP A 277 -4.77 13.33 -2.13
C TRP A 277 -6.14 13.05 -2.78
N LEU A 278 -7.19 12.73 -2.01
CA LEU A 278 -8.59 12.65 -2.52
C LEU A 278 -9.13 14.01 -2.94
N THR A 279 -8.53 15.08 -2.41
CA THR A 279 -8.88 16.47 -2.73
C THR A 279 -7.86 17.15 -3.63
N SER A 280 -6.82 16.42 -4.07
CA SER A 280 -5.84 16.94 -5.01
C SER A 280 -6.51 17.05 -6.39
N GLY A 281 -6.77 18.30 -6.82
CA GLY A 281 -7.48 18.56 -8.08
C GLY A 281 -6.71 18.01 -9.30
N ARG A 282 -7.39 17.90 -10.44
CA ARG A 282 -6.85 17.33 -11.71
C ARG A 282 -5.47 17.85 -12.11
N ASN A 283 -5.19 19.12 -11.82
CA ASN A 283 -3.92 19.76 -12.19
C ASN A 283 -2.78 19.51 -11.18
N ALA A 284 -3.06 18.93 -10.01
CA ALA A 284 -2.10 18.80 -8.93
C ALA A 284 -0.92 17.88 -9.30
N TRP A 285 -1.15 16.89 -10.16
CA TRP A 285 -0.15 15.89 -10.55
C TRP A 285 0.37 16.09 -11.98
N ARG A 286 -0.16 17.06 -12.71
CA ARG A 286 0.19 17.29 -14.13
C ARG A 286 1.71 17.50 -14.33
N PRO A 287 2.41 18.32 -13.52
CA PRO A 287 3.86 18.49 -13.68
C PRO A 287 4.64 17.17 -13.53
N VAL A 288 4.23 16.32 -12.58
CA VAL A 288 4.85 15.01 -12.38
C VAL A 288 4.63 14.13 -13.60
N VAL A 289 3.39 14.04 -14.11
CA VAL A 289 3.09 13.22 -15.29
C VAL A 289 3.85 13.72 -16.52
N ASP A 290 3.86 15.03 -16.77
CA ASP A 290 4.61 15.65 -17.88
C ASP A 290 6.11 15.31 -17.80
N TYR A 291 6.69 15.35 -16.60
CA TYR A 291 8.08 14.97 -16.36
C TYR A 291 8.35 13.48 -16.66
N LEU A 292 7.50 12.58 -16.15
CA LEU A 292 7.67 11.14 -16.36
C LEU A 292 7.56 10.75 -17.84
N GLU A 293 6.70 11.42 -18.61
CA GLU A 293 6.61 11.23 -20.06
C GLU A 293 7.84 11.76 -20.79
N GLN A 294 8.34 12.94 -20.41
CA GLN A 294 9.58 13.50 -20.97
C GLN A 294 10.76 12.54 -20.75
N MET A 295 10.82 11.92 -19.56
CA MET A 295 11.85 10.93 -19.22
C MET A 295 11.59 9.53 -19.81
N LYS A 296 10.47 9.35 -20.54
CA LYS A 296 10.02 8.07 -21.11
C LYS A 296 9.79 6.97 -20.07
N TRP A 297 9.49 7.35 -18.83
CA TRP A 297 9.10 6.43 -17.76
C TRP A 297 7.58 6.26 -17.67
N CYS A 298 6.83 7.14 -18.32
CA CYS A 298 5.38 7.05 -18.52
C CYS A 298 5.06 7.07 -20.01
N LEU A 299 4.25 6.12 -20.47
CA LEU A 299 3.69 6.15 -21.82
C LEU A 299 2.66 7.29 -21.94
N PRO A 300 2.55 7.99 -23.09
CA PRO A 300 1.60 9.08 -23.27
C PRO A 300 0.15 8.70 -22.94
N GLU A 301 -0.29 7.51 -23.35
CA GLU A 301 -1.65 7.02 -23.11
C GLU A 301 -1.92 6.78 -21.62
N LYS A 302 -0.89 6.37 -20.86
CA LYS A 302 -0.94 6.25 -19.40
C LYS A 302 -1.03 7.62 -18.76
N GLY A 303 -0.25 8.59 -19.23
CA GLY A 303 -0.28 9.94 -18.69
C GLY A 303 -1.61 10.65 -18.92
N ASP A 304 -2.23 10.46 -20.09
CA ASP A 304 -3.59 10.92 -20.37
C ASP A 304 -4.62 10.30 -19.42
N GLY A 305 -4.51 8.99 -19.17
CA GLY A 305 -5.32 8.30 -18.18
C GLY A 305 -5.15 8.91 -16.77
N LEU A 306 -3.91 9.11 -16.33
CA LEU A 306 -3.61 9.70 -15.02
C LEU A 306 -4.14 11.13 -14.89
N ARG A 307 -4.09 11.95 -15.94
CA ARG A 307 -4.66 13.31 -15.93
C ARG A 307 -6.19 13.30 -15.86
N ALA A 308 -6.84 12.31 -16.47
CA ALA A 308 -8.29 12.16 -16.45
C ALA A 308 -8.83 11.52 -15.16
N PHE A 309 -8.00 10.77 -14.42
CA PHE A 309 -8.43 9.99 -13.26
C PHE A 309 -8.97 10.85 -12.09
N PRO A 310 -8.27 11.88 -11.58
CA PRO A 310 -8.71 12.62 -10.40
C PRO A 310 -10.05 13.34 -10.60
N GLY A 311 -10.87 13.33 -9.57
CA GLY A 311 -12.17 14.02 -9.59
C GLY A 311 -13.11 13.58 -8.48
N ILE A 312 -14.28 14.21 -8.47
CA ILE A 312 -15.37 13.92 -7.55
C ILE A 312 -16.60 13.64 -8.41
N GLU A 313 -17.23 12.50 -8.21
CA GLU A 313 -18.46 12.11 -8.89
C GLU A 313 -19.60 12.04 -7.87
N ARG A 314 -20.77 12.57 -8.23
CA ARG A 314 -22.00 12.41 -7.45
C ARG A 314 -22.82 11.30 -8.06
N LEU A 315 -23.14 10.30 -7.27
CA LEU A 315 -23.88 9.12 -7.68
C LEU A 315 -25.26 9.19 -7.04
N PHE A 316 -26.29 9.18 -7.88
CA PHE A 316 -27.68 9.14 -7.45
C PHE A 316 -28.17 7.70 -7.62
N GLU A 317 -28.44 7.04 -6.50
CA GLU A 317 -28.93 5.66 -6.44
C GLU A 317 -30.33 5.66 -5.82
N GLU A 318 -31.07 4.55 -5.95
CA GLU A 318 -32.42 4.43 -5.35
C GLU A 318 -32.41 4.68 -3.83
N LYS A 319 -31.32 4.32 -3.15
CA LYS A 319 -31.13 4.44 -1.70
C LYS A 319 -30.47 5.75 -1.26
N GLY A 320 -30.45 6.77 -2.13
CA GLY A 320 -29.93 8.09 -1.82
C GLY A 320 -28.72 8.52 -2.67
N MET A 321 -28.04 9.56 -2.19
CA MET A 321 -26.87 10.14 -2.87
C MET A 321 -25.57 9.67 -2.22
N SER A 322 -24.60 9.36 -3.06
CA SER A 322 -23.23 9.05 -2.67
C SER A 322 -22.22 9.93 -3.41
N ILE A 323 -21.05 10.13 -2.81
CA ILE A 323 -19.91 10.79 -3.43
C ILE A 323 -18.78 9.77 -3.63
N LEU A 324 -18.25 9.73 -4.84
CA LEU A 324 -17.04 9.00 -5.18
C LEU A 324 -15.89 9.99 -5.39
N TYR A 325 -14.88 9.93 -4.54
CA TYR A 325 -13.62 10.64 -4.72
C TYR A 325 -12.63 9.75 -5.47
N LYS A 326 -11.87 10.37 -6.37
CA LYS A 326 -10.84 9.73 -7.19
C LYS A 326 -9.60 10.59 -7.08
N GLY A 327 -8.49 10.00 -6.66
CA GLY A 327 -7.25 10.75 -6.48
C GLY A 327 -6.01 9.90 -6.71
N ILE A 328 -4.91 10.56 -7.07
CA ILE A 328 -3.58 9.93 -7.08
C ILE A 328 -2.97 10.19 -5.70
N ASN A 329 -2.61 9.13 -4.99
CA ASN A 329 -1.99 9.17 -3.67
C ASN A 329 -0.52 9.57 -3.78
N HIS A 330 0.25 8.86 -4.60
CA HIS A 330 1.67 9.13 -4.84
C HIS A 330 2.15 8.47 -6.13
N PHE A 331 3.33 8.88 -6.57
CA PHE A 331 4.10 8.19 -7.60
C PHE A 331 5.25 7.42 -6.96
N LYS A 332 5.65 6.31 -7.56
CA LYS A 332 6.83 5.55 -7.13
C LYS A 332 7.79 5.37 -8.29
N LEU A 333 9.06 5.64 -8.04
CA LEU A 333 10.15 5.33 -8.96
C LEU A 333 10.98 4.19 -8.37
N SER A 334 11.14 3.10 -9.08
CA SER A 334 12.06 2.02 -8.69
C SER A 334 13.32 2.13 -9.53
N ILE A 335 14.47 2.31 -8.88
CA ILE A 335 15.79 2.49 -9.49
C ILE A 335 16.59 1.20 -9.30
N GLU A 336 17.11 0.65 -10.39
CA GLU A 336 17.97 -0.54 -10.39
C GLU A 336 19.02 -0.38 -11.50
N GLY A 337 20.28 -0.14 -11.11
CA GLY A 337 21.30 0.33 -12.04
C GLY A 337 20.89 1.66 -12.69
N ASP A 338 20.86 1.70 -14.03
CA ASP A 338 20.41 2.86 -14.81
C ASP A 338 18.90 2.82 -15.14
N ALA A 339 18.23 1.68 -14.89
CA ALA A 339 16.82 1.52 -15.18
C ALA A 339 15.94 2.21 -14.13
N VAL A 340 14.87 2.84 -14.60
CA VAL A 340 13.84 3.45 -13.75
C VAL A 340 12.47 2.93 -14.18
N GLU A 341 11.75 2.32 -13.24
CA GLU A 341 10.35 1.94 -13.41
C GLU A 341 9.46 2.92 -12.65
N ALA A 342 8.52 3.56 -13.35
CA ALA A 342 7.55 4.44 -12.73
C ALA A 342 6.18 3.77 -12.51
N LYS A 343 5.59 4.03 -11.35
CA LYS A 343 4.26 3.57 -10.95
C LYS A 343 3.44 4.71 -10.39
N ALA A 344 2.13 4.66 -10.56
CA ALA A 344 1.19 5.56 -9.89
C ALA A 344 0.27 4.77 -8.97
N TYR A 345 0.12 5.24 -7.73
CA TYR A 345 -0.85 4.73 -6.78
C TYR A 345 -2.04 5.66 -6.75
N ALA A 346 -3.18 5.21 -7.25
CA ALA A 346 -4.40 5.99 -7.27
C ALA A 346 -5.52 5.23 -6.59
N ALA A 347 -6.52 5.91 -6.06
CA ALA A 347 -7.55 5.26 -5.27
C ALA A 347 -8.93 5.87 -5.48
N LEU A 348 -9.93 5.05 -5.19
CA LEU A 348 -11.34 5.40 -5.14
C LEU A 348 -11.79 5.37 -3.68
N ALA A 349 -12.53 6.38 -3.26
CA ALA A 349 -13.16 6.43 -1.95
C ALA A 349 -14.63 6.82 -2.10
N TYR A 350 -15.53 5.97 -1.59
CA TYR A 350 -16.96 6.13 -1.73
C TYR A 350 -17.59 6.45 -0.38
N PHE A 351 -18.42 7.50 -0.34
CA PHE A 351 -19.11 7.95 0.86
C PHE A 351 -20.60 8.11 0.56
N ARG A 352 -21.47 7.47 1.34
CA ARG A 352 -22.92 7.69 1.25
C ARG A 352 -23.29 8.92 2.08
N LEU A 353 -24.02 9.86 1.50
CA LEU A 353 -24.40 11.13 2.16
C LEU A 353 -25.76 11.07 2.85
N TYR A 354 -26.65 10.18 2.39
CA TYR A 354 -27.94 9.94 3.01
C TYR A 354 -28.14 8.43 3.08
N ALA A 355 -28.13 7.88 4.28
CA ALA A 355 -28.95 6.71 4.54
C ALA A 355 -30.28 7.29 4.98
N ASP A 356 -31.38 6.92 4.33
CA ASP A 356 -32.69 7.12 4.95
C ASP A 356 -32.58 6.56 6.37
N SER A 357 -32.82 7.43 7.35
CA SER A 357 -33.12 6.99 8.70
C SER A 357 -34.46 6.27 8.62
N GLU A 358 -34.45 5.03 8.11
CA GLU A 358 -35.60 4.15 8.24
C GLU A 358 -35.85 4.01 9.73
N GLY A 359 -37.03 4.49 10.12
CA GLY A 359 -37.41 4.80 11.48
C GLY A 359 -37.15 3.67 12.48
N GLU A 360 -36.44 4.02 13.54
CA GLU A 360 -36.87 3.63 14.88
C GLU A 360 -38.22 4.33 15.16
N GLY A 361 -39.27 3.78 14.56
CA GLY A 361 -40.65 4.11 14.84
C GLY A 361 -41.31 2.91 15.51
N GLY A 362 -41.32 2.92 16.84
CA GLY A 362 -42.32 2.22 17.68
C GLY A 362 -42.08 0.74 17.95
N ASP A 363 -41.74 0.43 19.20
CA ASP A 363 -42.80 0.03 20.14
C ASP A 363 -42.47 0.53 21.55
N ALA A 364 -43.53 1.03 22.20
CA ALA A 364 -43.54 1.62 23.53
C ALA A 364 -43.61 0.57 24.65
#